data_AF-A0A1I6UJU4-F1
#
_entry.id   AF-A0A1I6UJU4-F1
#
_cell.length_a   1.000
_cell.length_b   1.000
_cell.length_c   1.000
_cell.angle_alpha   90.00
_cell.angle_beta   90.00
_cell.angle_gamma   90.00
#
_symmetry.space_group_name_H-M   'P 1'
#
loop_
_entity.id
_entity.type
_entity.pdbx_description
1 polymer ?
#
loop_
_entity_poly.entity_id
_entity_poly.type
_entity_poly.pdbx_seq_one_letter_code
_entity_poly.pdbx_strand_id
1 'polypeptide(L)'
;AGQYIANGLEGIGLGLLVTAWVIAAGVRVVQGSATVAIVTTAGIMAPLASGLDVNVAYLVMSIGAGASFCSWYNDSGFWIVKEIGGLTQAETLKTWTVATILIGLVGLLSTLVFSTVLPLA
;
A
#
# COMPACT_ATOMS: atom_id res chain seq x y z
N ALA A 1 8.46 13.77 -10.91
CA ALA A 1 7.27 13.69 -10.03
C ALA A 1 7.56 12.86 -8.76
N GLY A 2 8.00 11.61 -8.88
CA GLY A 2 8.28 10.72 -7.73
C GLY A 2 9.28 11.27 -6.69
N GLN A 3 10.42 11.80 -7.13
CA GLN A 3 11.41 12.43 -6.24
C GLN A 3 10.88 13.64 -5.46
N TYR A 4 9.97 14.44 -6.03
CA TYR A 4 9.37 15.57 -5.32
C TYR A 4 8.41 15.12 -4.21
N ILE A 5 7.68 14.01 -4.44
CA ILE A 5 6.82 13.41 -3.42
C ILE A 5 7.68 12.79 -2.32
N ALA A 6 8.71 12.02 -2.67
CA ALA A 6 9.59 11.40 -1.69
C ALA A 6 10.34 12.42 -0.81
N ASN A 7 10.96 13.44 -1.42
CA ASN A 7 11.66 14.50 -0.68
C ASN A 7 10.69 15.34 0.18
N GLY A 8 9.45 15.53 -0.29
CA GLY A 8 8.41 16.22 0.47
C GLY A 8 8.01 15.46 1.73
N LEU A 9 7.97 14.13 1.70
CA LEU A 9 7.63 13.28 2.85
C LEU A 9 8.83 13.05 3.80
N GLU A 10 10.06 12.99 3.29
CA GLU A 10 11.28 12.98 4.12
C GLU A 10 11.38 14.26 4.99
N GLY A 11 10.99 15.42 4.43
CA GLY A 11 10.93 16.68 5.18
C GLY A 11 9.92 16.70 6.33
N ILE A 12 9.01 15.73 6.40
CA ILE A 12 8.01 15.54 7.48
C ILE A 12 8.47 14.43 8.46
N GLY A 13 9.66 13.87 8.27
CA GLY A 13 10.20 12.79 9.09
C GLY A 13 9.62 11.41 8.80
N LEU A 14 8.94 11.23 7.66
CA LEU A 14 8.41 9.93 7.26
C LEU A 14 9.47 9.12 6.51
N GLY A 15 9.84 7.96 7.06
CA GLY A 15 10.82 7.05 6.44
C GLY A 15 10.35 6.50 5.09
N LEU A 16 11.32 6.11 4.25
CA LEU A 16 11.10 5.69 2.86
C LEU A 16 10.03 4.58 2.69
N LEU A 17 9.92 3.68 3.68
CA LEU A 17 8.89 2.64 3.72
C LEU A 17 7.47 3.21 3.81
N VAL A 18 7.24 4.20 4.68
CA VAL A 18 5.92 4.83 4.82
C VAL A 18 5.57 5.61 3.57
N THR A 19 6.55 6.30 2.97
CA THR A 19 6.38 6.98 1.68
C THR A 19 5.92 6.03 0.59
N ALA A 20 6.55 4.85 0.48
CA ALA A 20 6.14 3.82 -0.49
C ALA A 20 4.69 3.35 -0.26
N TRP A 21 4.31 3.15 1.01
CA TRP A 21 2.94 2.76 1.36
C TRP A 21 1.92 3.83 0.98
N VAL A 22 2.19 5.11 1.28
CA VAL A 22 1.29 6.23 0.97
C VAL A 22 1.08 6.36 -0.53
N ILE A 23 2.16 6.25 -1.32
CA ILE A 23 2.06 6.30 -2.79
C ILE A 23 1.23 5.11 -3.29
N ALA A 24 1.51 3.89 -2.83
CA ALA A 24 0.76 2.71 -3.25
C ALA A 24 -0.72 2.78 -2.87
N ALA A 25 -1.03 3.21 -1.64
CA ALA A 25 -2.40 3.39 -1.16
C ALA A 25 -3.15 4.48 -1.95
N GLY A 26 -2.49 5.62 -2.23
CA GLY A 26 -3.07 6.68 -3.03
C GLY A 26 -3.38 6.24 -4.46
N VAL A 27 -2.42 5.60 -5.13
CA VAL A 27 -2.62 5.03 -6.48
C VAL A 27 -3.73 4.00 -6.45
N ARG A 28 -3.74 3.11 -5.45
CA ARG A 28 -4.78 2.08 -5.30
C ARG A 28 -6.17 2.67 -5.15
N VAL A 29 -6.34 3.67 -4.30
CA VAL A 29 -7.64 4.33 -4.08
C VAL A 29 -8.14 4.97 -5.37
N VAL A 30 -7.28 5.61 -6.16
CA VAL A 30 -7.71 6.28 -7.41
C VAL A 30 -7.94 5.27 -8.53
N GLN A 31 -7.05 4.29 -8.68
CA GLN A 31 -7.01 3.40 -9.84
C GLN A 31 -7.85 2.13 -9.68
N GLY A 32 -7.97 1.60 -8.47
CA GLY A 32 -8.74 0.40 -8.21
C GLY A 32 -8.08 -0.91 -8.65
N SER A 33 -6.81 -0.94 -9.10
CA SER A 33 -6.08 -2.19 -9.39
C SER A 33 -4.88 -2.37 -8.46
N ALA A 34 -4.82 -3.49 -7.74
CA ALA A 34 -3.70 -3.80 -6.86
C ALA A 34 -2.40 -3.99 -7.65
N THR A 35 -2.44 -4.74 -8.74
CA THR A 35 -1.25 -5.00 -9.56
C THR A 35 -0.69 -3.71 -10.17
N VAL A 36 -1.57 -2.84 -10.68
CA VAL A 36 -1.07 -1.60 -11.28
C VAL A 36 -0.57 -0.63 -10.20
N ALA A 37 -1.22 -0.57 -9.04
CA ALA A 37 -0.71 0.20 -7.90
C ALA A 37 0.69 -0.28 -7.46
N ILE A 38 0.93 -1.60 -7.43
CA ILE A 38 2.24 -2.19 -7.14
C ILE A 38 3.26 -1.77 -8.19
N VAL A 39 2.99 -2.02 -9.48
CA VAL A 39 3.97 -1.76 -10.55
C VAL A 39 4.28 -0.28 -10.68
N THR A 40 3.27 0.59 -10.59
CA THR A 40 3.45 2.04 -10.62
C THR A 40 4.29 2.52 -9.44
N THR A 41 3.99 2.08 -8.23
CA THR A 41 4.74 2.50 -7.04
C THR A 41 6.15 1.94 -7.04
N ALA A 42 6.33 0.68 -7.44
CA ALA A 42 7.65 0.07 -7.60
C ALA A 42 8.51 0.86 -8.60
N GLY A 43 7.93 1.29 -9.73
CA GLY A 43 8.63 2.15 -10.69
C GLY A 43 9.02 3.52 -10.11
N ILE A 44 8.18 4.10 -9.25
CA ILE A 44 8.47 5.37 -8.55
C ILE A 44 9.58 5.19 -7.50
N MET A 45 9.55 4.09 -6.75
CA MET A 45 10.46 3.85 -5.62
C MET A 45 11.78 3.19 -6.04
N ALA A 46 11.86 2.55 -7.21
CA ALA A 46 13.07 1.89 -7.71
C ALA A 46 14.36 2.73 -7.60
N PRO A 47 14.42 4.01 -8.02
CA PRO A 47 15.64 4.81 -7.89
C PRO A 47 15.97 5.21 -6.43
N LEU A 48 15.02 5.05 -5.51
CA LEU A 48 15.18 5.37 -4.09
C LEU A 48 15.56 4.14 -3.25
N ALA A 49 15.50 2.94 -3.85
CA ALA A 49 15.76 1.68 -3.15
C ALA A 49 17.19 1.57 -2.61
N SER A 50 18.18 2.22 -3.24
CA SER A 50 19.57 2.23 -2.77
C SER A 50 19.82 3.14 -1.55
N GLY A 51 18.83 3.96 -1.17
CA GLY A 51 18.88 4.81 0.02
C GLY A 51 18.26 4.18 1.26
N LEU A 52 17.84 2.90 1.20
CA LEU A 52 17.29 2.18 2.34
C LEU A 52 18.42 1.65 3.23
N ASP A 53 18.34 1.94 4.53
CA ASP A 53 19.17 1.31 5.56
C ASP A 53 18.73 -0.13 5.90
N VAL A 54 17.68 -0.62 5.26
CA VAL A 54 17.05 -1.92 5.50
C VAL A 54 16.87 -2.70 4.19
N ASN A 55 16.62 -4.01 4.30
CA ASN A 55 16.37 -4.85 3.14
C ASN A 55 15.30 -4.28 2.19
N VAL A 56 15.55 -4.38 0.88
CA VAL A 56 14.56 -4.03 -0.15
C VAL A 56 13.26 -4.83 -0.02
N ALA A 57 13.29 -6.02 0.59
CA ALA A 57 12.09 -6.80 0.89
C ALA A 57 11.06 -6.01 1.72
N TYR A 58 11.49 -5.16 2.65
CA TYR A 58 10.59 -4.30 3.44
C TYR A 58 9.91 -3.24 2.57
N LEU A 59 10.61 -2.71 1.58
CA LEU A 59 10.02 -1.79 0.60
C LEU A 59 8.92 -2.49 -0.21
N VAL A 60 9.18 -3.71 -0.69
CA VAL A 60 8.20 -4.51 -1.44
C VAL A 60 6.98 -4.83 -0.59
N MET A 61 7.18 -5.23 0.68
CA MET A 61 6.07 -5.47 1.62
C MET A 61 5.24 -4.21 1.86
N SER A 62 5.90 -3.05 2.03
CA SER A 62 5.21 -1.77 2.22
C SER A 62 4.35 -1.39 1.02
N ILE A 63 4.88 -1.58 -0.20
CA ILE A 63 4.15 -1.34 -1.45
C ILE A 63 2.95 -2.28 -1.56
N GLY A 64 3.13 -3.58 -1.28
CA GLY A 64 2.04 -4.56 -1.33
C GLY A 64 0.93 -4.28 -0.32
N ALA A 65 1.30 -3.87 0.89
CA ALA A 65 0.34 -3.46 1.92
C ALA A 65 -0.46 -2.22 1.48
N GLY A 66 0.20 -1.19 0.95
CA GLY A 66 -0.48 0.00 0.42
C GLY A 66 -1.38 -0.33 -0.77
N ALA A 67 -0.94 -1.19 -1.68
CA ALA A 67 -1.74 -1.61 -2.83
C ALA A 67 -2.96 -2.46 -2.47
N SER A 68 -3.02 -3.01 -1.25
CA SER A 68 -4.19 -3.72 -0.73
C SER A 68 -5.19 -2.79 -0.04
N PHE A 69 -4.82 -1.53 0.21
CA PHE A 69 -5.60 -0.58 0.98
C PHE A 69 -6.86 -0.12 0.25
N CYS A 70 -7.98 -0.06 0.98
CA CYS A 70 -9.23 0.59 0.56
C CYS A 70 -9.74 0.15 -0.83
N SER A 71 -10.15 -1.10 -0.92
CA SER A 71 -10.88 -1.62 -2.08
C SER A 71 -12.33 -1.10 -2.07
N TRP A 72 -12.70 -0.29 -3.07
CA TRP A 72 -14.04 0.30 -3.18
C TRP A 72 -14.56 0.19 -4.62
N TYR A 73 -15.51 1.03 -5.03
CA TYR A 73 -16.28 0.87 -6.27
C TYR A 73 -15.45 0.73 -7.56
N ASN A 74 -14.23 1.26 -7.61
CA ASN A 74 -13.34 1.17 -8.77
C ASN A 74 -12.53 -0.13 -8.82
N ASP A 75 -12.66 -1.03 -7.84
CA ASP A 75 -11.93 -2.29 -7.76
C ASP A 75 -12.82 -3.47 -8.16
N SER A 76 -12.36 -4.31 -9.08
CA SER A 76 -13.05 -5.54 -9.47
C SER A 76 -13.18 -6.54 -8.31
N GLY A 77 -12.22 -6.55 -7.37
CA GLY A 77 -12.27 -7.38 -6.16
C GLY A 77 -13.48 -7.05 -5.28
N PHE A 78 -13.83 -5.77 -5.15
CA PHE A 78 -15.02 -5.33 -4.40
C PHE A 78 -16.31 -5.95 -4.98
N TRP A 79 -16.46 -5.93 -6.30
CA TRP A 79 -17.64 -6.45 -6.97
C TRP A 79 -17.73 -7.97 -6.90
N ILE A 80 -16.60 -8.68 -7.01
CA ILE A 80 -16.57 -10.14 -6.85
C ILE A 80 -17.05 -10.54 -5.45
N VAL A 81 -16.55 -9.87 -4.41
CA VAL A 81 -16.95 -10.17 -3.01
C VAL A 81 -18.41 -9.84 -2.77
N LYS A 82 -18.92 -8.74 -3.34
CA LYS A 82 -20.34 -8.40 -3.31
C LYS A 82 -21.20 -9.52 -3.93
N GLU A 83 -20.88 -9.96 -5.14
CA GLU A 83 -21.67 -10.97 -5.87
C GLU A 83 -21.61 -12.35 -5.20
N ILE A 84 -20.42 -12.82 -4.83
CA ILE A 84 -20.25 -14.13 -4.15
C ILE A 84 -20.93 -14.11 -2.78
N GLY A 85 -20.84 -13.00 -2.05
CA GLY A 85 -21.44 -12.86 -0.73
C GLY A 85 -22.95 -12.56 -0.74
N GLY A 86 -23.55 -12.31 -1.90
CA GLY A 86 -24.96 -11.87 -2.00
C GLY A 86 -25.23 -10.55 -1.26
N LEU A 87 -24.22 -9.69 -1.12
CA LEU A 87 -24.26 -8.47 -0.31
C LEU A 87 -24.82 -7.28 -1.10
N THR A 88 -25.41 -6.32 -0.39
CA THR A 88 -25.64 -4.98 -0.96
C THR A 88 -24.34 -4.20 -1.04
N GLN A 89 -24.29 -3.16 -1.90
CA GLN A 89 -23.11 -2.31 -2.04
C GLN A 89 -22.70 -1.65 -0.70
N ALA A 90 -23.68 -1.23 0.10
CA ALA A 90 -23.43 -0.60 1.39
C ALA A 90 -22.86 -1.59 2.41
N GLU A 91 -23.31 -2.84 2.39
CA GLU A 91 -22.75 -3.92 3.22
C GLU A 91 -21.33 -4.26 2.79
N THR A 92 -21.05 -4.37 1.49
CA THR A 92 -19.69 -4.61 0.99
C THR A 92 -18.74 -3.49 1.38
N LEU A 93 -19.14 -2.22 1.30
CA LEU A 93 -18.33 -1.10 1.80
C LEU A 93 -18.03 -1.24 3.30
N LYS A 94 -19.04 -1.59 4.12
CA LYS A 94 -18.87 -1.70 5.58
C LYS A 94 -18.07 -2.92 6.02
N THR A 95 -17.96 -3.94 5.17
CA THR A 95 -17.28 -5.20 5.50
C THR A 95 -15.96 -5.33 4.76
N TRP A 96 -16.00 -5.44 3.44
CA TRP A 96 -14.84 -5.66 2.58
C TRP A 96 -13.90 -4.46 2.52
N THR A 97 -14.42 -3.24 2.33
CA THR A 97 -13.55 -2.05 2.29
C THR A 97 -12.90 -1.81 3.65
N VAL A 98 -13.63 -2.00 4.74
CA VAL A 98 -13.07 -1.95 6.10
C VAL A 98 -12.01 -3.02 6.31
N ALA A 99 -12.25 -4.27 5.88
CA ALA A 99 -11.28 -5.35 5.98
C ALA A 99 -10.00 -5.05 5.19
N THR A 100 -10.11 -4.52 3.97
CA THR A 100 -8.94 -4.16 3.14
C THR A 100 -8.17 -2.95 3.66
N ILE A 101 -8.86 -1.98 4.29
CA ILE A 101 -8.21 -0.91 5.06
C ILE A 101 -7.38 -1.50 6.20
N LEU A 102 -7.96 -2.43 6.98
CA LEU A 102 -7.25 -3.09 8.08
C LEU A 102 -6.05 -3.88 7.58
N ILE A 103 -6.19 -4.65 6.49
CA ILE A 103 -5.08 -5.39 5.87
C ILE A 103 -3.95 -4.42 5.48
N GLY A 104 -4.26 -3.30 4.83
CA GLY A 104 -3.25 -2.32 4.42
C GLY A 104 -2.53 -1.68 5.61
N LEU A 105 -3.26 -1.34 6.68
CA LEU A 105 -2.68 -0.72 7.88
C LEU A 105 -1.87 -1.73 8.72
N VAL A 106 -2.39 -2.93 8.95
CA VAL A 106 -1.68 -4.00 9.67
C VAL A 106 -0.44 -4.43 8.89
N GLY A 107 -0.52 -4.48 7.56
CA GLY A 107 0.63 -4.75 6.70
C GLY A 107 1.73 -3.71 6.84
N LEU A 108 1.38 -2.41 6.90
CA LEU A 108 2.36 -1.35 7.17
C LEU A 108 2.98 -1.50 8.55
N LEU A 109 2.16 -1.64 9.60
CA LEU A 109 2.65 -1.79 10.97
C LEU A 109 3.58 -3.00 11.11
N SER A 110 3.20 -4.15 10.55
CA SER A 110 4.04 -5.36 10.56
C SER A 110 5.35 -5.13 9.81
N THR A 111 5.31 -4.43 8.68
CA THR A 111 6.52 -4.09 7.90
C THR A 111 7.48 -3.22 8.72
N LEU A 112 6.98 -2.20 9.41
CA LEU A 112 7.79 -1.31 10.25
C LEU A 112 8.36 -2.01 11.49
N VAL A 113 7.56 -2.89 12.12
CA VAL A 113 8.03 -3.70 13.24
C VAL A 113 9.12 -4.67 12.78
N PHE A 114 8.93 -5.39 11.68
CA PHE A 114 9.94 -6.31 11.21
C PHE A 114 11.19 -5.62 10.68
N SER A 115 11.08 -4.44 10.06
CA SER A 115 12.27 -3.70 9.61
C SER A 115 13.14 -3.21 10.77
N THR A 116 12.56 -3.02 11.96
CA THR A 116 13.28 -2.57 13.17
C THR A 116 13.81 -3.73 14.00
N VAL A 117 13.03 -4.81 14.15
CA VAL A 117 13.41 -5.99 14.96
C VAL A 117 14.33 -6.94 14.19
N LEU A 118 14.12 -7.08 12.88
CA LEU A 118 14.88 -7.97 12.01
C LEU A 118 15.35 -7.18 10.79
N PRO A 119 16.31 -6.25 10.91
CA PRO A 119 16.88 -5.58 9.74
C PRO A 119 17.70 -6.63 8.95
N LEU A 120 17.02 -7.38 8.08
CA LEU A 120 17.63 -8.41 7.23
C LEU A 120 18.70 -7.72 6.35
N ALA A 121 19.98 -7.93 6.68
CA ALA A 121 21.11 -7.36 5.95
C ALA A 121 21.27 -8.00 4.56
#